data_AF-A0A968XYT4-F1
#
_entry.id   AF-A0A968XYT4-F1
#
_cell.length_a   1.000
_cell.length_b   1.000
_cell.length_c   1.000
_cell.angle_alpha   90.00
_cell.angle_beta   90.00
_cell.angle_gamma   90.00
#
_symmetry.space_group_name_H-M   'P 1'
#
loop_
_entity.id
_entity.type
_entity.pdbx_description
1 polymer ?
#
loop_
_entity_poly.entity_id
_entity_poly.type
_entity_poly.pdbx_seq_one_letter_code
_entity_poly.pdbx_strand_id
1 'polypeptide(L)'
;MPDTNNEEKSLSQQLQQLVAQACAHPPKSLMRRQKLNEIVRSIVKSGKLWQENTPHYHDALQQTWVYFCRNVCEANTAATAYDPNRGSVINWLDKYLKKRLLDCSIEQAKNHNKVTLSPISEDSEIIDIINNLENPPTHSDSPLTILEETRQWVLADPDGELTSVHIKERPDVTCQILILRRLPPETSWKNIALEFNLPPSTAPNFYQRECLPRLRNFAKNQGYLE
;
A
#
# COMPACT_ATOMS: atom_id res chain seq x y z
N MET A 1 21.03 -27.67 28.28
CA MET A 1 20.64 -26.55 27.40
C MET A 1 21.82 -26.24 26.49
N PRO A 2 21.86 -26.77 25.27
CA PRO A 2 22.87 -26.37 24.29
C PRO A 2 22.24 -25.49 23.19
N ASP A 3 23.08 -24.68 22.54
CA ASP A 3 22.98 -24.28 21.12
C ASP A 3 22.31 -22.98 20.63
N THR A 4 21.90 -22.00 21.45
CA THR A 4 21.49 -20.68 20.89
C THR A 4 22.66 -19.94 20.20
N ASN A 5 23.86 -19.99 20.78
CA ASN A 5 25.06 -19.36 20.23
C ASN A 5 25.60 -20.05 18.96
N ASN A 6 25.42 -21.37 18.83
CA ASN A 6 25.87 -22.11 17.64
C ASN A 6 24.96 -21.87 16.44
N GLU A 7 23.64 -21.79 16.66
CA GLU A 7 22.68 -21.45 15.61
C GLU A 7 22.83 -20.01 15.11
N GLU A 8 23.13 -19.06 16.00
CA GLU A 8 23.45 -17.67 15.64
C GLU A 8 24.70 -17.54 14.78
N LYS A 9 25.75 -18.29 15.14
CA LYS A 9 27.00 -18.29 14.40
C LYS A 9 26.82 -18.93 13.02
N SER A 10 26.07 -20.04 12.94
CA SER A 10 25.74 -20.74 11.69
C SER A 10 24.93 -19.86 10.73
N LEU A 11 23.88 -19.19 11.21
CA LEU A 11 23.07 -18.29 10.39
C LEU A 11 23.90 -17.10 9.88
N SER A 12 24.72 -16.49 10.73
CA SER A 12 25.55 -15.34 10.35
C SER A 12 26.54 -15.70 9.23
N GLN A 13 27.15 -16.88 9.30
CA GLN A 13 28.05 -17.40 8.26
C GLN A 13 27.30 -17.68 6.95
N GLN A 14 26.12 -18.29 7.02
CA GLN A 14 25.28 -18.54 5.85
C GLN A 14 24.89 -17.23 5.14
N LEU A 15 24.48 -16.22 5.91
CA LEU A 15 24.11 -14.91 5.37
C LEU A 15 25.31 -14.22 4.71
N GLN A 16 26.50 -14.31 5.32
CA GLN A 16 27.73 -13.76 4.75
C GLN A 16 28.08 -14.42 3.41
N GLN A 17 27.94 -15.74 3.30
CA GLN A 17 28.21 -16.46 2.06
C GLN A 17 27.19 -16.08 0.96
N LEU A 18 25.92 -15.93 1.31
CA LEU A 18 24.88 -15.49 0.38
C LEU A 18 25.14 -14.06 -0.12
N VAL A 19 25.59 -13.16 0.77
CA VAL A 19 25.97 -11.80 0.38
C VAL A 19 27.14 -11.83 -0.61
N ALA A 20 28.18 -12.61 -0.35
CA ALA A 20 29.31 -12.74 -1.27
C ALA A 20 28.86 -13.24 -2.64
N GLN A 21 27.98 -14.24 -2.70
CA GLN A 21 27.38 -14.73 -3.95
C GLN A 21 26.55 -13.65 -4.66
N ALA A 22 25.73 -12.90 -3.92
CA ALA A 22 24.91 -11.84 -4.49
C ALA A 22 25.79 -10.74 -5.13
N CYS A 23 26.89 -10.36 -4.47
CA CYS A 23 27.78 -9.31 -4.93
C CYS A 23 28.75 -9.76 -6.04
N ALA A 24 28.95 -11.06 -6.23
CA ALA A 24 29.70 -11.59 -7.37
C ALA A 24 28.94 -11.43 -8.71
N HIS A 25 27.63 -11.19 -8.67
CA HIS A 25 26.81 -11.01 -9.87
C HIS A 25 26.58 -9.53 -10.22
N PRO A 26 26.45 -9.18 -11.52
CA PRO A 26 26.24 -7.80 -11.95
C PRO A 26 24.99 -7.15 -11.35
N PRO A 27 24.97 -5.81 -11.20
CA PRO A 27 23.76 -5.08 -10.83
C PRO A 27 22.61 -5.42 -11.78
N LYS A 28 21.39 -5.48 -11.21
CA LYS A 28 20.13 -5.80 -11.92
C LYS A 28 20.04 -7.22 -12.51
N SER A 29 21.04 -8.09 -12.32
CA SER A 29 20.96 -9.48 -12.78
C SER A 29 19.90 -10.31 -12.02
N LEU A 30 19.33 -11.31 -12.69
CA LEU A 30 18.33 -12.21 -12.11
C LEU A 30 18.92 -13.03 -10.95
N MET A 31 20.15 -13.52 -11.10
CA MET A 31 20.87 -14.28 -10.06
C MET A 31 21.08 -13.44 -8.80
N ARG A 32 21.51 -12.18 -8.94
CA ARG A 32 21.64 -11.27 -7.80
C ARG A 32 20.31 -11.07 -7.06
N ARG A 33 19.23 -10.82 -7.80
CA ARG A 33 17.89 -10.66 -7.19
C ARG A 33 17.45 -11.90 -6.42
N GLN A 34 17.68 -13.10 -6.97
CA GLN A 34 17.37 -14.35 -6.28
C GLN A 34 18.14 -14.49 -4.97
N LYS A 35 19.45 -14.22 -4.98
CA LYS A 35 20.28 -14.28 -3.77
C LYS A 35 19.90 -13.25 -2.72
N LEU A 36 19.58 -12.02 -3.13
CA LEU A 36 19.06 -11.00 -2.21
C LEU A 36 17.72 -11.42 -1.59
N ASN A 37 16.82 -12.02 -2.36
CA ASN A 37 15.56 -12.54 -1.84
C ASN A 37 15.77 -13.71 -0.86
N GLU A 38 16.72 -14.62 -1.13
CA GLU A 38 17.11 -15.69 -0.20
C GLU A 38 17.60 -15.12 1.14
N ILE A 39 18.45 -14.09 1.10
CA ILE A 39 18.94 -13.40 2.31
C ILE A 39 17.78 -12.82 3.11
N VAL A 40 16.90 -12.05 2.47
CA VAL A 40 15.73 -11.44 3.13
C VAL A 40 14.85 -12.51 3.78
N ARG A 41 14.54 -13.59 3.06
CA ARG A 41 13.73 -14.70 3.60
C ARG A 41 14.38 -15.36 4.81
N SER A 42 15.69 -15.61 4.76
CA SER A 42 16.43 -16.19 5.89
C SER A 42 16.40 -15.28 7.11
N ILE A 43 16.58 -13.97 6.92
CA ILE A 43 16.52 -12.99 8.02
C ILE A 43 15.11 -12.93 8.62
N VAL A 44 14.07 -12.81 7.78
CA VAL A 44 12.68 -12.74 8.25
C VAL A 44 12.29 -14.02 9.00
N LYS A 45 12.62 -15.19 8.44
CA LYS A 45 12.36 -16.50 9.08
C LYS A 45 13.08 -16.64 10.43
N SER A 46 14.28 -16.06 10.56
CA SER A 46 15.02 -16.11 11.81
C SER A 46 14.38 -15.32 12.95
N GLY A 47 13.57 -14.31 12.63
CA GLY A 47 12.97 -13.40 13.63
C GLY A 47 13.98 -12.56 14.42
N LYS A 48 15.27 -12.57 14.04
CA LYS A 48 16.36 -11.92 14.80
C LYS A 48 16.51 -10.43 14.55
N LEU A 49 15.82 -9.89 13.55
CA LEU A 49 15.79 -8.45 13.31
C LEU A 49 14.99 -7.76 14.41
N TRP A 50 15.40 -6.56 14.82
CA TRP A 50 14.72 -5.76 15.84
C TRP A 50 13.23 -5.62 15.54
N GLN A 51 12.39 -5.92 16.53
CA GLN A 51 10.94 -5.79 16.44
C GLN A 51 10.45 -4.79 17.48
N GLU A 52 9.53 -3.91 17.07
CA GLU A 52 8.95 -2.92 17.96
C GLU A 52 7.49 -2.66 17.59
N ASN A 53 6.65 -2.43 18.59
CA ASN A 53 5.23 -2.14 18.38
C ASN A 53 5.01 -0.62 18.25
N THR A 54 5.53 -0.04 17.17
CA THR A 54 5.28 1.36 16.82
C THR A 54 4.46 1.46 15.53
N PRO A 55 3.58 2.46 15.39
CA PRO A 55 2.74 2.63 14.19
C PRO A 55 3.54 2.65 12.88
N HIS A 56 4.77 3.16 12.90
CA HIS A 56 5.63 3.34 11.72
C HIS A 56 6.67 2.23 11.55
N TYR A 57 6.60 1.17 12.34
CA TYR A 57 7.58 0.08 12.29
C TYR A 57 7.66 -0.57 10.91
N HIS A 58 6.50 -0.85 10.29
CA HIS A 58 6.44 -1.48 8.98
C HIS A 58 7.06 -0.61 7.87
N ASP A 59 6.87 0.71 7.93
CA ASP A 59 7.45 1.64 6.97
C ASP A 59 8.98 1.73 7.14
N ALA A 60 9.45 1.82 8.38
CA ALA A 60 10.88 1.80 8.69
C ALA A 60 11.54 0.48 8.24
N LEU A 61 10.84 -0.64 8.43
CA LEU A 61 11.28 -1.96 7.98
C LEU A 61 11.36 -2.04 6.46
N GLN A 62 10.35 -1.55 5.73
CA GLN A 62 10.36 -1.53 4.26
C GLN A 62 11.52 -0.69 3.71
N GLN A 63 11.76 0.49 4.30
CA GLN A 63 12.89 1.34 3.95
C GLN A 63 14.23 0.66 4.25
N THR A 64 14.31 -0.13 5.33
CA THR A 64 15.49 -0.92 5.66
C THR A 64 15.79 -1.97 4.59
N TRP A 65 14.77 -2.62 4.01
CA TRP A 65 14.96 -3.55 2.90
C TRP A 65 15.40 -2.86 1.60
N VAL A 66 14.85 -1.69 1.31
CA VAL A 66 15.30 -0.87 0.18
C VAL A 66 16.77 -0.48 0.37
N TYR A 67 17.14 -0.04 1.57
CA TYR A 67 18.51 0.27 1.94
C TYR A 67 19.42 -0.95 1.79
N PHE A 68 19.03 -2.12 2.28
CA PHE A 68 19.76 -3.38 2.09
C PHE A 68 20.05 -3.65 0.62
N CYS A 69 19.03 -3.71 -0.23
CA CYS A 69 19.17 -4.01 -1.64
C CYS A 69 20.08 -3.02 -2.39
N ARG A 70 20.07 -1.75 -1.97
CA ARG A 70 20.90 -0.69 -2.57
C ARG A 70 22.33 -0.68 -2.05
N ASN A 71 22.56 -1.07 -0.79
CA ASN A 71 23.83 -0.83 -0.08
C ASN A 71 24.67 -2.08 0.23
N VAL A 72 24.09 -3.27 0.07
CA VAL A 72 24.77 -4.52 0.44
C VAL A 72 26.00 -4.81 -0.43
N CYS A 73 25.97 -4.50 -1.72
CA CYS A 73 27.10 -4.72 -2.63
C CYS A 73 27.72 -3.43 -3.16
N GLU A 74 26.95 -2.34 -3.22
CA GLU A 74 27.34 -1.06 -3.79
C GLU A 74 26.99 0.02 -2.77
N ALA A 75 27.84 1.02 -2.52
CA ALA A 75 27.53 2.08 -1.56
C ALA A 75 26.59 3.16 -2.18
N ASN A 76 25.44 2.76 -2.73
CA ASN A 76 24.61 3.66 -3.55
C ASN A 76 23.96 4.80 -2.77
N THR A 77 23.59 4.58 -1.51
CA THR A 77 22.98 5.60 -0.65
C THR A 77 23.68 5.74 0.71
N ALA A 78 24.72 4.94 0.96
CA ALA A 78 25.53 4.94 2.17
C ALA A 78 26.96 5.38 1.83
N ALA A 79 27.72 5.84 2.82
CA ALA A 79 29.13 6.20 2.63
C ALA A 79 30.00 4.98 2.27
N THR A 80 29.62 3.79 2.73
CA THR A 80 30.32 2.53 2.48
C THR A 80 29.32 1.40 2.28
N ALA A 81 29.65 0.43 1.42
CA ALA A 81 28.89 -0.80 1.30
C ALA A 81 28.97 -1.64 2.59
N TYR A 82 28.14 -2.69 2.69
CA TYR A 82 28.23 -3.62 3.81
C TYR A 82 29.62 -4.27 3.90
N ASP A 83 30.22 -4.21 5.09
CA ASP A 83 31.53 -4.80 5.40
C ASP A 83 31.35 -5.96 6.40
N PRO A 84 31.57 -7.21 5.97
CA PRO A 84 31.45 -8.39 6.82
C PRO A 84 32.35 -8.37 8.06
N ASN A 85 33.47 -7.62 8.04
CA ASN A 85 34.39 -7.55 9.16
C ASN A 85 33.87 -6.68 10.31
N ARG A 86 32.91 -5.78 10.03
CA ARG A 86 32.33 -4.86 11.03
C ARG A 86 31.17 -5.47 11.82
N GLY A 87 30.62 -6.59 11.36
CA GLY A 87 29.53 -7.30 12.02
C GLY A 87 28.62 -8.04 11.05
N SER A 88 27.70 -8.82 11.61
CA SER A 88 26.70 -9.55 10.83
C SER A 88 25.78 -8.61 10.05
N VAL A 89 25.20 -9.12 8.96
CA VAL A 89 24.20 -8.40 8.16
C VAL A 89 23.02 -7.97 9.02
N ILE A 90 22.59 -8.84 9.95
CA ILE A 90 21.49 -8.56 10.89
C ILE A 90 21.82 -7.35 11.76
N ASN A 91 23.00 -7.32 12.40
CA ASN A 91 23.39 -6.20 13.25
C ASN A 91 23.53 -4.89 12.48
N TRP A 92 23.97 -4.96 11.23
CA TRP A 92 24.05 -3.81 10.34
C TRP A 92 22.66 -3.26 10.00
N LEU A 93 21.70 -4.15 9.70
CA LEU A 93 20.32 -3.78 9.44
C LEU A 93 19.60 -3.27 10.69
N ASP A 94 19.83 -3.87 11.85
CA ASP A 94 19.28 -3.40 13.13
C ASP A 94 19.71 -1.98 13.46
N LYS A 95 21.00 -1.66 13.25
CA LYS A 95 21.51 -0.30 13.45
C LYS A 95 20.79 0.70 12.53
N TYR A 96 20.58 0.32 11.27
CA TYR A 96 19.87 1.17 10.33
C TYR A 96 18.38 1.32 10.69
N LEU A 97 17.71 0.22 11.02
CA LEU A 97 16.30 0.19 11.40
C LEU A 97 16.03 1.06 12.64
N LYS A 98 16.86 0.92 13.69
CA LYS A 98 16.76 1.75 14.91
C LYS A 98 16.95 3.23 14.61
N LYS A 99 17.90 3.57 13.73
CA LYS A 99 18.09 4.95 13.29
C LYS A 99 16.86 5.49 12.57
N ARG A 100 16.26 4.71 11.66
CA ARG A 100 15.04 5.12 10.95
C ARG A 100 13.85 5.30 11.89
N LEU A 101 13.67 4.41 12.85
CA LEU A 101 12.63 4.55 13.88
C LEU A 101 12.81 5.82 14.71
N LEU A 102 14.06 6.14 15.08
CA LEU A 102 14.39 7.39 15.77
C LEU A 102 14.10 8.62 14.89
N ASP A 103 14.49 8.60 13.62
CA ASP A 103 14.19 9.69 12.67
C ASP A 103 12.68 9.94 12.59
N CYS A 104 11.88 8.88 12.45
CA CYS A 104 10.42 8.97 12.42
C CYS A 104 9.83 9.51 13.73
N SER A 105 10.41 9.16 14.89
CA SER A 105 10.00 9.69 16.19
C SER A 105 10.29 11.19 16.31
N ILE A 106 11.47 11.63 15.86
CA ILE A 106 11.88 13.05 15.85
C ILE A 106 10.98 13.86 14.91
N GLU A 107 10.68 13.34 13.71
CA GLU A 107 9.77 13.99 12.76
C GLU A 107 8.36 14.18 13.33
N GLN A 108 7.83 13.17 14.02
CA GLN A 108 6.54 13.27 14.72
C GLN A 108 6.56 14.33 15.81
N ALA A 109 7.60 14.37 16.65
CA ALA A 109 7.73 15.39 17.69
C ALA A 109 7.80 16.80 17.10
N LYS A 110 8.50 16.99 15.97
CA LYS A 110 8.55 18.27 15.25
C LYS A 110 7.19 18.66 14.67
N ASN A 111 6.45 17.72 14.08
CA ASN A 111 5.13 17.98 13.51
C ASN A 111 4.10 18.27 14.60
N HIS A 112 4.13 17.54 15.71
CA HIS A 112 3.27 17.81 16.86
C HIS A 112 3.54 19.21 17.43
N ASN A 113 4.81 19.58 17.66
CA ASN A 113 5.15 20.93 18.15
C ASN A 113 4.75 22.05 17.19
N LYS A 114 4.80 21.82 15.87
CA LYS A 114 4.30 22.79 14.88
C LYS A 114 2.79 22.99 14.95
N VAL A 115 2.03 21.93 15.24
CA VAL A 115 0.57 22.02 15.41
C VAL A 115 0.23 22.71 16.75
N THR A 116 0.96 22.42 17.83
CA THR A 116 0.71 23.01 19.16
C THR A 116 1.10 24.48 19.29
N LEU A 117 2.02 24.99 18.45
CA LEU A 117 2.48 26.39 18.49
C LEU A 117 1.76 27.33 17.51
N SER A 118 0.63 26.92 16.94
CA SER A 118 -0.24 27.88 16.24
C SER A 118 -0.73 28.91 17.27
N PRO A 119 -0.56 30.23 17.04
CA PRO A 119 -1.02 31.22 18.00
C PRO A 119 -2.54 31.12 18.08
N ILE A 120 -3.04 30.70 19.22
CA ILE A 120 -4.45 30.89 19.59
C ILE A 120 -4.58 32.40 19.77
N SER A 121 -5.05 33.10 18.74
CA SER A 121 -5.52 34.47 18.88
C SER A 121 -6.69 34.44 19.87
N GLU A 122 -6.63 35.29 20.91
CA GLU A 122 -7.55 35.31 22.05
C GLU A 122 -9.01 35.66 21.72
N ASP A 123 -9.36 35.88 20.45
CA ASP A 123 -10.70 36.24 20.03
C ASP A 123 -11.19 35.38 18.87
N SER A 124 -12.31 34.70 19.11
CA SER A 124 -13.23 34.07 18.14
C SER A 124 -12.89 32.71 17.53
N GLU A 125 -13.84 31.81 17.78
CA GLU A 125 -14.20 30.59 17.04
C GLU A 125 -13.16 29.47 16.97
N ILE A 126 -13.60 28.28 17.42
CA ILE A 126 -12.91 27.02 17.20
C ILE A 126 -12.78 26.85 15.69
N ILE A 127 -11.61 27.21 15.14
CA ILE A 127 -11.29 26.91 13.75
C ILE A 127 -11.15 25.39 13.69
N ASP A 128 -12.19 24.70 13.19
CA ASP A 128 -12.11 23.30 12.81
C ASP A 128 -11.08 23.17 11.69
N ILE A 129 -9.81 22.98 12.06
CA ILE A 129 -8.66 22.83 11.14
C ILE A 129 -8.90 21.68 10.15
N ILE A 130 -9.77 20.72 10.50
CA ILE A 130 -10.17 19.60 9.63
C ILE A 130 -10.98 20.08 8.42
N ASN A 131 -11.78 21.15 8.54
CA ASN A 131 -12.63 21.65 7.45
C ASN A 131 -11.89 22.59 6.47
N ASN A 132 -10.74 23.14 6.87
CA ASN A 132 -9.96 24.11 6.07
C ASN A 132 -8.73 23.52 5.37
N LEU A 133 -8.55 22.19 5.41
CA LEU A 133 -7.62 21.53 4.51
C LEU A 133 -8.26 21.49 3.11
N GLU A 134 -8.05 22.55 2.33
CA GLU A 134 -8.10 22.42 0.87
C GLU A 134 -7.12 21.31 0.50
N ASN A 135 -7.67 20.15 0.12
CA ASN A 135 -6.87 19.05 -0.40
C ASN A 135 -6.04 19.63 -1.55
N PRO A 136 -4.69 19.53 -1.51
CA PRO A 136 -3.88 19.95 -2.64
C PRO A 136 -4.41 19.21 -3.88
N PRO A 137 -4.55 19.88 -5.05
CA PRO A 137 -5.10 19.26 -6.24
C PRO A 137 -4.29 18.01 -6.53
N THR A 138 -4.91 16.87 -6.25
CA THR A 138 -4.26 15.57 -6.33
C THR A 138 -4.09 15.34 -7.81
N HIS A 139 -2.84 15.17 -8.25
CA HIS A 139 -2.51 14.79 -9.62
C HIS A 139 -3.51 13.74 -10.13
N SER A 140 -3.99 13.94 -11.36
CA SER A 140 -5.09 13.26 -12.08
C SER A 140 -5.05 11.73 -12.13
N ASP A 141 -4.06 11.09 -11.51
CA ASP A 141 -3.77 9.66 -11.66
C ASP A 141 -3.96 8.87 -10.36
N SER A 142 -4.50 9.50 -9.31
CA SER A 142 -4.83 8.78 -8.06
C SER A 142 -6.05 7.86 -8.28
N PRO A 143 -6.04 6.61 -7.77
CA PRO A 143 -7.20 5.72 -7.80
C PRO A 143 -8.49 6.33 -7.21
N LEU A 144 -8.34 7.31 -6.31
CA LEU A 144 -9.47 8.05 -5.73
C LEU A 144 -10.13 9.00 -6.73
N THR A 145 -9.36 9.61 -7.65
CA THR A 145 -9.88 10.50 -8.68
C THR A 145 -10.70 9.72 -9.70
N ILE A 146 -10.17 8.60 -10.18
CA ILE A 146 -10.87 7.68 -11.10
C ILE A 146 -12.18 7.17 -10.47
N LEU A 147 -12.14 6.85 -9.17
CA LEU A 147 -13.32 6.41 -8.42
C LEU A 147 -14.39 7.51 -8.38
N GLU A 148 -14.01 8.74 -8.05
CA GLU A 148 -14.95 9.86 -7.97
C GLU A 148 -15.51 10.21 -9.35
N GLU A 149 -14.69 10.25 -10.39
CA GLU A 149 -15.11 10.47 -11.78
C GLU A 149 -16.10 9.39 -12.24
N THR A 150 -15.83 8.12 -11.91
CA THR A 150 -16.76 7.02 -12.18
C THR A 150 -18.07 7.20 -11.42
N ARG A 151 -18.02 7.61 -10.14
CA ARG A 151 -19.22 7.87 -9.33
C ARG A 151 -20.06 9.00 -9.92
N GLN A 152 -19.42 10.10 -10.31
CA GLN A 152 -20.07 11.25 -10.93
C GLN A 152 -20.73 10.87 -12.25
N TRP A 153 -20.05 10.10 -13.11
CA TRP A 153 -20.63 9.61 -14.36
C TRP A 153 -21.88 8.75 -14.13
N VAL A 154 -21.82 7.81 -13.18
CA VAL A 154 -22.97 6.95 -12.85
C VAL A 154 -24.14 7.78 -12.32
N LEU A 155 -23.89 8.80 -11.51
CA LEU A 155 -24.94 9.68 -10.97
C LEU A 155 -25.53 10.62 -12.02
N ALA A 156 -24.68 11.20 -12.86
CA ALA A 156 -25.10 12.13 -13.90
C ALA A 156 -25.86 11.43 -15.03
N ASP A 157 -25.57 10.15 -15.28
CA ASP A 157 -26.15 9.32 -16.35
C ASP A 157 -26.43 10.13 -17.64
N PRO A 158 -25.40 10.75 -18.24
CA PRO A 158 -25.58 11.76 -19.29
C PRO A 158 -26.31 11.21 -20.52
N ASP A 159 -26.19 9.91 -20.78
CA ASP A 159 -26.82 9.21 -21.91
C ASP A 159 -28.18 8.57 -21.54
N GLY A 160 -28.57 8.58 -20.26
CA GLY A 160 -29.79 7.93 -19.76
C GLY A 160 -29.80 6.40 -19.88
N GLU A 161 -28.67 5.79 -20.26
CA GLU A 161 -28.57 4.35 -20.50
C GLU A 161 -28.54 3.55 -19.19
N LEU A 162 -27.97 4.11 -18.11
CA LEU A 162 -27.82 3.38 -16.86
C LEU A 162 -29.14 3.28 -16.08
N THR A 163 -30.00 4.30 -16.22
CA THR A 163 -31.34 4.36 -15.62
C THR A 163 -32.38 3.62 -16.46
N SER A 164 -32.25 3.61 -17.79
CA SER A 164 -33.18 2.89 -18.68
C SER A 164 -32.99 1.37 -18.66
N VAL A 165 -31.77 0.88 -18.40
CA VAL A 165 -31.46 -0.54 -18.36
C VAL A 165 -31.73 -1.10 -16.96
N HIS A 166 -32.81 -1.85 -16.85
CA HIS A 166 -33.28 -2.44 -15.59
C HIS A 166 -33.52 -3.96 -15.72
N ILE A 167 -33.57 -4.65 -14.58
CA ILE A 167 -33.93 -6.07 -14.54
C ILE A 167 -35.38 -6.23 -15.04
N LYS A 168 -35.65 -7.27 -15.83
CA LYS A 168 -36.99 -7.56 -16.36
C LYS A 168 -38.00 -7.61 -15.21
N GLU A 169 -39.11 -6.89 -15.36
CA GLU A 169 -40.19 -6.73 -14.36
C GLU A 169 -39.80 -5.99 -13.07
N ARG A 170 -38.58 -5.43 -12.99
CA ARG A 170 -38.03 -4.73 -11.83
C ARG A 170 -37.33 -3.42 -12.23
N PRO A 171 -38.09 -2.34 -12.50
CA PRO A 171 -37.52 -1.03 -12.83
C PRO A 171 -36.83 -0.37 -11.63
N ASP A 172 -37.05 -0.90 -10.42
CA ASP A 172 -36.40 -0.51 -9.18
C ASP A 172 -34.94 -0.95 -9.09
N VAL A 173 -34.49 -1.87 -9.94
CA VAL A 173 -33.11 -2.36 -10.00
C VAL A 173 -32.51 -2.04 -11.35
N THR A 174 -32.00 -0.81 -11.46
CA THR A 174 -31.31 -0.30 -12.65
C THR A 174 -29.82 -0.61 -12.61
N CYS A 175 -29.16 -0.57 -13.77
CA CYS A 175 -27.70 -0.69 -13.82
C CYS A 175 -27.00 0.42 -13.01
N GLN A 176 -27.58 1.62 -12.97
CA GLN A 176 -27.10 2.72 -12.13
C GLN A 176 -26.97 2.30 -10.66
N ILE A 177 -28.05 1.78 -10.08
CA ILE A 177 -28.09 1.37 -8.65
C ILE A 177 -27.08 0.25 -8.40
N LEU A 178 -27.01 -0.75 -9.28
CA LEU A 178 -26.09 -1.87 -9.12
C LEU A 178 -24.62 -1.44 -9.22
N ILE A 179 -24.28 -0.50 -10.12
CA ILE A 179 -22.92 0.02 -10.20
C ILE A 179 -22.57 0.80 -8.94
N LEU A 180 -23.45 1.69 -8.46
CA LEU A 180 -23.20 2.46 -7.22
C LEU A 180 -22.97 1.56 -6.00
N ARG A 181 -23.73 0.46 -5.86
CA ARG A 181 -23.57 -0.50 -4.77
C ARG A 181 -22.29 -1.34 -4.87
N ARG A 182 -21.67 -1.37 -6.04
CA ARG A 182 -20.41 -2.09 -6.30
C ARG A 182 -19.19 -1.19 -6.19
N LEU A 183 -19.34 0.13 -6.32
CA LEU A 183 -18.29 1.09 -5.99
C LEU A 183 -18.01 1.06 -4.47
N PRO A 184 -16.76 1.25 -4.03
CA PRO A 184 -16.44 1.35 -2.61
C PRO A 184 -17.29 2.42 -1.90
N PRO A 185 -17.92 2.09 -0.75
CA PRO A 185 -17.92 0.80 -0.06
C PRO A 185 -18.81 -0.27 -0.72
N GLU A 186 -18.21 -1.43 -1.01
CA GLU A 186 -18.87 -2.52 -1.74
C GLU A 186 -19.96 -3.21 -0.90
N THR A 187 -21.16 -3.32 -1.46
CA THR A 187 -22.24 -4.14 -0.90
C THR A 187 -22.18 -5.56 -1.47
N SER A 188 -22.27 -6.58 -0.61
CA SER A 188 -22.30 -7.98 -1.05
C SER A 188 -23.56 -8.28 -1.87
N TRP A 189 -23.44 -9.15 -2.89
CA TRP A 189 -24.58 -9.60 -3.70
C TRP A 189 -25.71 -10.21 -2.88
N LYS A 190 -25.36 -10.87 -1.76
CA LYS A 190 -26.33 -11.45 -0.83
C LYS A 190 -27.22 -10.36 -0.21
N ASN A 191 -26.64 -9.23 0.18
CA ASN A 191 -27.39 -8.12 0.76
C ASN A 191 -28.26 -7.42 -0.29
N ILE A 192 -27.74 -7.23 -1.50
CA ILE A 192 -28.51 -6.66 -2.64
C ILE A 192 -29.70 -7.56 -2.97
N ALA A 193 -29.49 -8.88 -3.04
CA ALA A 193 -30.55 -9.84 -3.30
C ALA A 193 -31.63 -9.83 -2.21
N LEU A 194 -31.25 -9.68 -0.94
CA LEU A 194 -32.19 -9.57 0.18
C LEU A 194 -32.98 -8.26 0.13
N GLU A 195 -32.32 -7.13 -0.10
CA GLU A 195 -32.94 -5.81 -0.13
C GLU A 195 -33.97 -5.67 -1.24
N PHE A 196 -33.62 -6.13 -2.44
CA PHE A 196 -34.52 -6.06 -3.60
C PHE A 196 -35.36 -7.33 -3.78
N ASN A 197 -35.34 -8.27 -2.84
CA ASN A 197 -36.06 -9.55 -2.93
C ASN A 197 -35.86 -10.24 -4.29
N LEU A 198 -34.59 -10.33 -4.72
CA LEU A 198 -34.18 -10.94 -5.98
C LEU A 198 -33.65 -12.36 -5.73
N PRO A 199 -33.79 -13.28 -6.70
CA PRO A 199 -33.07 -14.54 -6.66
C PRO A 199 -31.56 -14.28 -6.61
N PRO A 200 -30.76 -15.01 -5.80
CA PRO A 200 -29.35 -14.71 -5.55
C PRO A 200 -28.47 -14.63 -6.81
N SER A 201 -28.86 -15.28 -7.90
CA SER A 201 -28.16 -15.30 -9.18
C SER A 201 -28.54 -14.15 -10.12
N THR A 202 -29.65 -13.46 -9.89
CA THR A 202 -30.22 -12.50 -10.84
C THR A 202 -29.40 -11.22 -10.92
N ALA A 203 -29.10 -10.62 -9.76
CA ALA A 203 -28.29 -9.41 -9.67
C ALA A 203 -26.86 -9.57 -10.25
N PRO A 204 -26.08 -10.62 -9.89
CA PRO A 204 -24.74 -10.79 -10.46
C PRO A 204 -24.77 -11.10 -11.97
N ASN A 205 -25.71 -11.93 -12.45
CA ASN A 205 -25.82 -12.23 -13.89
C ASN A 205 -26.20 -10.99 -14.71
N PHE A 206 -27.14 -10.19 -14.21
CA PHE A 206 -27.53 -8.94 -14.85
C PHE A 206 -26.38 -7.93 -14.85
N TYR A 207 -25.68 -7.77 -13.72
CA TYR A 207 -24.52 -6.89 -13.62
C TYR A 207 -23.41 -7.28 -14.62
N GLN A 208 -23.13 -8.58 -14.74
CA GLN A 208 -22.11 -9.07 -15.67
C GLN A 208 -22.48 -8.83 -17.14
N ARG A 209 -23.75 -9.02 -17.49
CA ARG A 209 -24.22 -8.94 -18.88
C ARG A 209 -24.49 -7.51 -19.36
N GLU A 210 -25.05 -6.68 -18.50
CA GLU A 210 -25.56 -5.36 -18.89
C GLU A 210 -24.73 -4.21 -18.33
N CYS A 211 -24.33 -4.28 -17.07
CA CYS A 211 -23.70 -3.15 -16.40
C CYS A 211 -22.17 -3.11 -16.61
N LEU A 212 -21.49 -4.26 -16.61
CA LEU A 212 -20.05 -4.35 -16.86
C LEU A 212 -19.62 -3.87 -18.25
N PRO A 213 -20.31 -4.23 -19.36
CA PRO A 213 -19.93 -3.73 -20.68
C PRO A 213 -20.01 -2.21 -20.79
N ARG A 214 -21.01 -1.59 -20.15
CA ARG A 214 -21.20 -0.13 -20.12
C ARG A 214 -20.13 0.56 -19.30
N LEU A 215 -19.83 0.04 -18.11
CA LEU A 215 -18.72 0.52 -17.28
C LEU A 215 -17.37 0.41 -18.01
N ARG A 216 -17.16 -0.69 -18.76
CA ARG A 216 -15.95 -0.88 -19.57
C ARG A 216 -15.86 0.11 -20.72
N ASN A 217 -16.98 0.44 -21.36
CA ASN A 217 -17.02 1.42 -22.44
C ASN A 217 -16.67 2.83 -21.91
N PHE A 218 -17.24 3.20 -20.76
CA PHE A 218 -16.87 4.43 -20.06
C PHE A 218 -15.36 4.47 -19.76
N ALA A 219 -14.82 3.39 -19.18
CA ALA A 219 -13.40 3.32 -18.84
C ALA A 219 -12.48 3.41 -20.07
N LYS A 220 -12.91 2.91 -21.24
CA LYS A 220 -12.20 3.09 -22.51
C LYS A 220 -12.26 4.54 -23.01
N ASN A 221 -13.43 5.17 -22.95
CA ASN A 221 -13.63 6.56 -23.38
C ASN A 221 -12.83 7.55 -22.52
N GLN A 222 -12.63 7.25 -21.24
CA GLN A 222 -11.78 8.01 -20.33
C GLN A 222 -10.28 7.69 -20.45
N GLY A 223 -9.89 6.70 -21.26
CA GLY A 223 -8.49 6.29 -21.44
C GLY A 223 -7.92 5.45 -20.31
N TYR A 224 -8.74 4.89 -19.41
CA TYR A 224 -8.30 4.01 -18.32
C TYR A 224 -8.03 2.57 -18.78
N LEU A 225 -8.58 2.17 -19.92
CA LEU A 225 -8.43 0.82 -20.49
C LEU A 225 -8.10 0.92 -21.99
N GLU A 226 -7.05 0.24 -22.43
CA GLU A 226 -6.72 0.02 -23.85
C GLU A 226 -7.62 -1.08 -24.48
#